data_AF-A0A927PJ86-F1
#
_entry.id   AF-A0A927PJ86-F1
#
_cell.length_a   1.000
_cell.length_b   1.000
_cell.length_c   1.000
_cell.angle_alpha   90.00
_cell.angle_beta   90.00
_cell.angle_gamma   90.00
#
_symmetry.space_group_name_H-M   'P 1'
#
loop_
_entity.id
_entity.type
_entity.pdbx_description
1 polymer ?
#
loop_
_entity_poly.entity_id
_entity_poly.type
_entity_poly.pdbx_seq_one_letter_code
_entity_poly.pdbx_strand_id
1 'polypeptide(L)'
;MKKPVWLRYVLVPQFTDEEQDLHDWAKYVSLFPNVERVDILPFHQMGIHKWEQMGQDYKLADIQPPSNSDILKAENIFKSYGLPI
;
A
#
# COMPACT_ATOMS: atom_id res chain seq x y z
N MET A 1 -22.64 15.19 5.31
CA MET A 1 -21.85 14.64 6.44
C MET A 1 -20.53 14.10 5.88
N LYS A 2 -19.38 14.60 6.34
CA LYS A 2 -18.06 14.01 6.01
C LYS A 2 -17.91 12.76 6.87
N LYS A 3 -17.98 11.57 6.28
CA LYS A 3 -17.74 10.32 7.01
C LYS A 3 -16.22 10.14 7.18
N PRO A 4 -15.71 9.88 8.38
CA PRO A 4 -14.31 9.52 8.57
C PRO A 4 -13.89 8.34 7.67
N VAL A 5 -12.72 8.46 7.04
CA VAL A 5 -12.14 7.44 6.17
C VAL A 5 -10.74 7.10 6.64
N TRP A 6 -10.45 5.81 6.70
CA TRP A 6 -9.08 5.28 6.82
C TRP A 6 -8.67 4.73 5.47
N LEU A 7 -7.58 5.27 4.92
CA LEU A 7 -6.98 4.75 3.71
C LEU A 7 -6.04 3.59 4.08
N ARG A 8 -6.09 2.52 3.28
CA ARG A 8 -5.11 1.44 3.34
C ARG A 8 -4.48 1.30 1.97
N TYR A 9 -3.16 1.40 1.91
CA TYR A 9 -2.40 1.25 0.68
C TYR A 9 -1.53 0.02 0.79
N VAL A 10 -1.77 -0.99 -0.06
CA VAL A 10 -0.96 -2.21 -0.07
C VAL A 10 0.26 -1.96 -0.94
N LEU A 11 1.45 -2.00 -0.35
CA LEU A 11 2.74 -1.79 -1.02
C LEU A 11 3.28 -3.14 -1.51
N VAL A 12 3.18 -3.37 -2.82
CA VAL A 12 3.56 -4.61 -3.50
C VAL A 12 4.71 -4.29 -4.47
N PRO A 13 5.90 -4.87 -4.30
CA PRO A 13 7.02 -4.65 -5.19
C PRO A 13 6.71 -4.99 -6.64
N GLN A 14 7.10 -4.11 -7.58
CA GLN A 14 6.83 -4.16 -9.03
C GLN A 14 5.39 -3.83 -9.45
N PHE A 15 4.49 -3.49 -8.53
CA PHE A 15 3.08 -3.21 -8.86
C PHE A 15 2.57 -1.90 -8.26
N THR A 16 2.93 -1.59 -7.02
CA THR A 16 2.41 -0.39 -6.31
C THR A 16 3.50 0.34 -5.53
N ASP A 17 4.77 0.04 -5.79
CA ASP A 17 5.96 0.61 -5.14
C ASP A 17 6.72 1.62 -6.02
N GLU A 18 6.25 1.86 -7.25
CA GLU A 18 6.83 2.85 -8.14
C GLU A 18 6.67 4.25 -7.53
N GLU A 19 7.73 5.06 -7.59
CA GLU A 19 7.80 6.32 -6.85
C GLU A 19 6.81 7.36 -7.36
N GLN A 20 6.67 7.49 -8.68
CA GLN A 20 5.70 8.39 -9.29
C GLN A 20 4.28 7.99 -8.93
N ASP A 21 3.96 6.68 -8.93
CA ASP A 21 2.66 6.18 -8.49
C ASP A 21 2.36 6.54 -7.02
N LEU A 22 3.35 6.43 -6.13
CA LEU A 22 3.22 6.83 -4.72
C LEU A 22 2.93 8.33 -4.58
N HIS A 23 3.62 9.17 -5.35
CA HIS A 23 3.39 10.62 -5.39
C HIS A 23 1.99 10.96 -5.92
N ASP A 24 1.55 10.31 -6.99
CA ASP A 24 0.24 10.55 -7.60
C ASP A 24 -0.89 10.14 -6.67
N TRP A 25 -0.77 8.99 -5.99
CA TRP A 25 -1.70 8.55 -4.96
C TRP A 25 -1.76 9.50 -3.77
N ALA A 26 -0.61 9.88 -3.21
CA ALA A 26 -0.56 10.77 -2.06
C ALA A 26 -1.17 12.15 -2.40
N LYS A 27 -0.85 12.69 -3.58
CA LYS A 27 -1.44 13.93 -4.08
C LYS A 27 -2.95 13.83 -4.21
N TYR A 28 -3.46 12.78 -4.85
CA TYR A 28 -4.88 12.60 -5.05
C TYR A 28 -5.65 12.45 -3.72
N VAL A 29 -5.13 11.63 -2.81
CA VAL A 29 -5.77 11.36 -1.51
C VAL A 29 -5.75 12.60 -0.62
N SER A 30 -4.72 13.44 -0.72
CA SER A 30 -4.64 14.69 0.07
C SER A 30 -5.79 15.67 -0.21
N LEU A 31 -6.48 15.52 -1.35
CA LEU A 31 -7.66 16.33 -1.70
C LEU A 31 -8.90 15.97 -0.86
N PHE A 32 -8.91 14.82 -0.19
CA PHE A 32 -10.06 14.35 0.59
C PHE A 32 -9.95 14.80 2.05
N PRO A 33 -10.80 15.74 2.50
CA PRO A 33 -10.68 16.37 3.82
C PRO A 33 -11.21 15.49 4.97
N ASN A 34 -11.54 14.24 4.70
CA ASN A 34 -12.11 13.28 5.66
C ASN A 34 -11.25 12.02 5.83
N VAL A 35 -10.04 12.00 5.25
CA VAL A 35 -9.04 10.97 5.53
C VAL A 35 -8.41 11.29 6.88
N GLU A 36 -8.62 10.42 7.86
CA GLU A 36 -8.14 10.60 9.24
C GLU A 36 -6.96 9.70 9.57
N ARG A 37 -6.70 8.70 8.73
CA ARG A 37 -5.59 7.76 8.89
C ARG A 37 -5.19 7.16 7.54
N VAL A 38 -3.89 6.96 7.33
CA VAL A 38 -3.35 6.15 6.24
C VAL A 38 -2.48 5.03 6.81
N ASP A 39 -2.76 3.79 6.43
CA ASP A 39 -1.90 2.65 6.70
C ASP A 39 -1.18 2.23 5.40
N ILE A 40 0.15 2.29 5.37
CA ILE A 40 0.95 1.59 4.36
C ILE A 40 1.09 0.14 4.82
N LEU A 41 0.55 -0.79 4.04
CA LEU A 41 0.52 -2.22 4.35
C LEU A 41 1.54 -2.95 3.47
N PRO A 42 2.67 -3.41 4.03
CA PRO A 42 3.64 -4.19 3.29
C PRO A 42 3.01 -5.48 2.76
N PHE A 43 3.27 -5.79 1.49
CA PHE A 43 2.92 -7.09 0.93
C PHE A 43 3.57 -8.23 1.71
N HIS A 44 2.87 -9.35 1.81
CA HIS A 44 3.33 -10.56 2.48
C HIS A 44 2.83 -11.81 1.77
N GLN A 45 3.52 -12.93 1.95
CA GLN A 45 3.17 -14.22 1.34
C GLN A 45 2.14 -15.05 2.13
N MET A 46 1.56 -14.48 3.19
CA MET A 46 0.55 -15.20 3.97
C MET A 46 -0.67 -15.55 3.11
N GLY A 47 -1.13 -16.80 3.24
CA GLY A 47 -2.31 -17.29 2.53
C GLY A 47 -2.01 -18.07 1.25
N ILE A 48 -0.75 -18.24 0.86
CA ILE A 48 -0.35 -19.07 -0.29
C ILE A 48 -0.93 -20.49 -0.23
N HIS A 49 -0.96 -21.10 0.96
CA HIS A 49 -1.56 -22.44 1.18
C HIS A 49 -3.04 -22.54 0.77
N LYS A 50 -3.79 -21.42 0.75
CA LYS A 50 -5.19 -21.42 0.31
C LYS A 50 -5.30 -21.61 -1.20
N TRP A 51 -4.35 -21.06 -1.96
CA TRP A 51 -4.28 -21.26 -3.41
C TRP A 51 -3.94 -22.71 -3.74
N GLU A 52 -2.97 -23.29 -3.02
CA GLU A 52 -2.60 -24.71 -3.14
C GLU A 52 -3.80 -25.63 -2.86
N GLN A 53 -4.57 -25.36 -1.80
CA GLN A 53 -5.78 -26.13 -1.46
C GLN A 53 -6.88 -26.03 -2.52
N MET A 54 -6.95 -24.91 -3.25
CA MET A 54 -7.90 -24.70 -4.33
C MET A 54 -7.40 -25.26 -5.67
N GLY A 55 -6.18 -25.83 -5.73
CA GLY A 55 -5.54 -26.27 -6.96
C GLY A 55 -5.30 -25.11 -7.95
N GLN A 56 -5.11 -23.89 -7.43
CA GLN A 56 -4.92 -22.68 -8.22
C GLN A 56 -3.47 -22.22 -8.18
N ASP A 57 -3.00 -21.69 -9.31
CA ASP A 57 -1.68 -21.09 -9.41
C ASP A 57 -1.65 -19.70 -8.76
N TYR A 58 -0.67 -19.48 -7.88
CA TYR A 58 -0.49 -18.22 -7.17
C TYR A 58 0.55 -17.36 -7.86
N LYS A 59 0.07 -16.36 -8.61
CA LYS A 59 0.88 -15.53 -9.53
C LYS A 59 1.93 -14.64 -8.87
N LEU A 60 1.87 -14.46 -7.55
CA LEU A 60 2.80 -13.59 -6.82
C LEU A 60 3.81 -14.39 -5.98
N ALA A 61 3.99 -15.69 -6.25
CA ALA A 61 4.86 -16.57 -5.48
C ALA A 61 6.31 -16.06 -5.40
N ASP A 62 6.82 -15.45 -6.48
CA ASP A 62 8.21 -14.98 -6.57
C ASP A 62 8.40 -13.55 -6.04
N ILE A 63 7.32 -12.84 -5.75
CA ILE A 63 7.39 -11.45 -5.27
C ILE A 63 7.83 -11.45 -3.80
N GLN A 64 8.92 -10.77 -3.48
CA GLN A 64 9.35 -10.62 -2.10
C GLN A 64 8.59 -9.47 -1.41
N PRO A 65 8.36 -9.53 -0.09
CA PRO A 65 7.90 -8.38 0.68
C PRO A 65 8.79 -7.14 0.45
N PRO A 66 8.24 -5.92 0.48
CA PRO A 66 9.04 -4.70 0.37
C PRO A 66 10.02 -4.59 1.55
N SER A 67 11.17 -3.95 1.31
CA SER A 67 12.14 -3.70 2.37
C SER A 67 11.67 -2.60 3.34
N ASN A 68 12.27 -2.52 4.52
CA ASN A 68 12.00 -1.42 5.45
C ASN A 68 12.29 -0.04 4.84
N SER A 69 13.29 0.05 3.95
CA SER A 69 13.57 1.30 3.22
C SER A 69 12.47 1.67 2.24
N ASP A 70 11.88 0.68 1.55
CA ASP A 70 10.77 0.93 0.61
C ASP A 70 9.51 1.39 1.36
N ILE A 71 9.23 0.76 2.49
CA ILE A 71 8.13 1.15 3.38
C ILE A 71 8.35 2.59 3.86
N LEU A 72 9.53 2.90 4.42
CA LEU A 72 9.84 4.23 4.92
C LEU A 72 9.80 5.29 3.81
N LYS A 73 10.24 4.96 2.59
CA LYS A 73 10.13 5.82 1.42
C LYS A 73 8.66 6.14 1.12
N ALA A 74 7.81 5.13 1.02
CA ALA A 74 6.38 5.31 0.77
C ALA A 74 5.71 6.14 1.87
N GLU A 75 6.01 5.87 3.14
CA GLU A 75 5.50 6.66 4.26
C GLU A 75 5.92 8.13 4.16
N ASN A 76 7.20 8.40 3.88
CA ASN A 76 7.73 9.76 3.77
C ASN A 76 7.09 10.53 2.60
N ILE A 77 6.84 9.86 1.47
CA ILE A 77 6.11 10.46 0.35
C ILE A 77 4.72 10.85 0.81
N PHE A 78 3.94 9.95 1.42
CA PHE A 78 2.59 10.25 1.90
C PHE A 78 2.59 11.37 2.95
N LYS A 79 3.54 11.36 3.89
CA LYS A 79 3.77 12.43 4.88
C LYS A 79 4.01 13.78 4.21
N SER A 80 4.75 13.82 3.10
CA SER A 80 5.06 15.07 2.38
C SER A 80 3.83 15.78 1.79
N TYR A 81 2.72 15.06 1.58
CA TYR A 81 1.43 15.62 1.16
C TYR A 81 0.48 15.93 2.33
N GLY A 82 0.97 15.86 3.58
CA GLY A 82 0.19 16.18 4.78
C GLY A 82 -0.84 15.11 5.17
N LEU A 83 -0.68 13.87 4.69
CA LEU A 83 -1.56 12.77 5.05
C LEU A 83 -1.29 12.29 6.49
N PRO A 84 -2.34 11.86 7.23
CA PRO A 84 -2.22 11.39 8.60
C PRO A 84 -1.75 9.93 8.64
N ILE A 85 -0.44 9.74 8.56
CA ILE A 85 0.23 8.44 8.56
C ILE A 85 1.19 8.29 9.75
#